data_AF-A0AAE0DLW0-F1
#
_entry.id   AF-A0AAE0DLW0-F1
#
_cell.length_a   1.000
_cell.length_b   1.000
_cell.length_c   1.000
_cell.angle_alpha   90.00
_cell.angle_beta   90.00
_cell.angle_gamma   90.00
#
_symmetry.space_group_name_H-M   'P 1'
#
loop_
_entity.id
_entity.type
_entity.pdbx_description
1 polymer ?
#
loop_
_entity_poly.entity_id
_entity_poly.type
_entity_poly.pdbx_seq_one_letter_code
_entity_poly.pdbx_strand_id
1 'polypeptide(L)'
;MLTPSDLITYEARLKESVLANKERRKQKFIPFNSVERVQMPDLRSEVARQMHVIGNQTVGAAFTGAYEGSRKESHVLFKYKGQDHNVLYTAVVEIGFAETYEELINDVKLWIEGTRDIRTVILIKVEENPRYYSPTSKLEDDKVKDLGFLDRGGLNTSMVSLKDPNNSFGPLQINNLVWVGEIGVFLEIWKRDTMNGEAKQQGTRSVSCTSFLLFSYNVY
;
A
#
# COMPACT_ATOMS: atom_id res chain seq x y z
N MET A 1 17.76 -31.51 5.32
CA MET A 1 17.96 -30.78 6.59
C MET A 1 18.80 -29.56 6.25
N LEU A 2 18.33 -28.37 6.60
CA LEU A 2 19.12 -27.14 6.42
C LEU A 2 20.27 -27.16 7.43
N THR A 3 21.47 -26.84 6.95
CA THR A 3 22.63 -26.74 7.83
C THR A 3 22.51 -25.48 8.71
N PRO A 4 23.18 -25.43 9.86
CA PRO A 4 23.27 -24.20 10.66
C PRO A 4 23.76 -22.98 9.85
N SER A 5 24.60 -23.21 8.84
CA SER A 5 25.07 -22.15 7.92
C SER A 5 23.97 -21.63 7.00
N ASP A 6 23.03 -22.49 6.59
CA ASP A 6 21.90 -22.10 5.75
C ASP A 6 20.90 -21.24 6.52
N LEU A 7 20.68 -21.54 7.81
CA LEU A 7 19.82 -20.77 8.71
C LEU A 7 20.40 -19.37 8.97
N ILE A 8 21.71 -19.26 9.21
CA ILE A 8 22.38 -17.97 9.40
C ILE A 8 22.31 -17.11 8.13
N THR A 9 22.50 -17.73 6.97
CA THR A 9 22.40 -17.05 5.67
C THR A 9 20.98 -16.59 5.38
N TYR A 10 19.97 -17.38 5.75
CA TYR A 10 18.56 -17.03 5.60
C TYR A 10 18.17 -15.86 6.50
N GLU A 11 18.56 -15.89 7.79
CA GLU A 11 18.29 -14.79 8.72
C GLU A 11 18.99 -13.49 8.32
N ALA A 12 20.22 -13.56 7.80
CA ALA A 12 20.94 -12.40 7.28
C ALA A 12 20.22 -11.77 6.08
N ARG A 13 19.76 -12.60 5.13
CA ARG A 13 18.98 -12.13 3.96
C ARG A 13 17.63 -11.54 4.35
N LEU A 14 16.97 -12.08 5.37
CA LEU A 14 15.74 -11.51 5.91
C LEU A 14 15.98 -10.16 6.59
N LYS A 15 17.07 -10.02 7.35
CA LYS A 15 17.43 -8.73 7.97
C LYS A 15 17.80 -7.68 6.93
N GLU A 16 18.52 -8.06 5.88
CA GLU A 16 18.85 -7.17 4.76
C GLU A 16 17.62 -6.78 3.94
N SER A 17 16.70 -7.69 3.65
CA SER A 17 15.46 -7.37 2.93
C SER A 17 14.55 -6.44 3.76
N VAL A 18 14.46 -6.66 5.07
CA VAL A 18 13.74 -5.79 6.00
C VAL A 18 14.38 -4.41 6.09
N LEU A 19 15.72 -4.32 6.11
CA LEU A 19 16.44 -3.04 6.17
C LEU A 19 16.37 -2.28 4.83
N ALA A 20 16.47 -2.99 3.69
CA ALA A 20 16.31 -2.43 2.36
C ALA A 20 14.87 -1.91 2.14
N ASN A 21 13.86 -2.64 2.64
CA ASN A 21 12.48 -2.18 2.62
C ASN A 21 12.26 -0.98 3.55
N LYS A 22 12.99 -0.87 4.66
CA LYS A 22 12.96 0.29 5.55
C LYS A 22 13.53 1.57 4.90
N GLU A 23 14.58 1.46 4.10
CA GLU A 23 15.17 2.60 3.38
C GLU A 23 14.34 3.03 2.16
N ARG A 24 13.65 2.10 1.49
CA ARG A 24 12.68 2.42 0.42
C ARG A 24 11.43 3.13 0.92
N ARG A 25 11.08 2.98 2.21
CA ARG A 25 9.93 3.62 2.89
C ARG A 25 10.14 5.10 3.27
N LYS A 26 11.14 5.79 2.72
CA LYS A 26 11.30 7.25 2.89
C LYS A 26 10.32 8.10 2.06
N GLN A 27 9.27 7.52 1.50
CA GLN A 27 8.11 8.31 1.09
C GLN A 27 7.35 8.73 2.35
N LYS A 28 7.46 10.01 2.71
CA LYS A 28 6.61 10.61 3.72
C LYS A 28 5.15 10.46 3.28
N PHE A 29 4.44 9.54 3.88
CA PHE A 29 2.99 9.48 3.78
C PHE A 29 2.40 10.74 4.40
N ILE A 30 1.59 11.45 3.62
CA ILE A 30 0.70 12.46 4.17
C ILE A 30 -0.31 11.71 5.04
N PRO A 31 -0.43 12.01 6.34
CA PRO A 31 -1.43 11.36 7.17
C PRO A 31 -2.82 11.61 6.58
N PHE A 32 -3.61 10.55 6.44
CA PHE A 32 -5.04 10.61 6.10
C PHE A 32 -5.81 11.27 7.26
N ASN A 33 -5.64 12.58 7.45
CA ASN A 33 -6.27 13.35 8.53
C ASN A 33 -7.69 13.82 8.19
N SER A 34 -8.24 13.42 7.04
CA SER A 34 -9.61 13.75 6.65
C SER A 34 -10.23 12.64 5.82
N VAL A 35 -10.35 11.44 6.39
CA VAL A 35 -11.42 10.54 5.93
C VAL A 35 -12.69 11.06 6.61
N GLU A 36 -13.41 11.96 5.91
CA GLU A 36 -14.84 12.11 6.16
C GLU A 36 -15.42 10.70 6.26
N ARG A 37 -16.21 10.43 7.29
CA ARG A 37 -16.87 9.12 7.50
C ARG A 37 -17.43 8.67 6.15
N VAL A 38 -16.77 7.71 5.50
CA VAL A 38 -17.32 7.10 4.29
C VAL A 38 -18.53 6.34 4.77
N GLN A 39 -19.70 6.94 4.56
CA GLN A 39 -20.97 6.39 4.98
C GLN A 39 -21.25 5.23 4.04
N MET A 40 -20.84 4.02 4.44
CA MET A 40 -21.15 2.81 3.70
C MET A 40 -22.68 2.64 3.73
N PRO A 41 -23.38 2.72 2.59
CA PRO A 41 -24.82 2.97 2.57
C PRO A 41 -25.70 1.79 3.02
N ASP A 42 -25.11 0.69 3.52
CA ASP A 42 -25.86 -0.54 3.86
C ASP A 42 -25.36 -1.26 5.12
N LEU A 43 -24.49 -0.62 5.92
CA LEU A 43 -24.14 -1.15 7.24
C LEU A 43 -25.23 -0.73 8.23
N ARG A 44 -25.92 -1.73 8.83
CA ARG A 44 -26.82 -1.49 9.97
C ARG A 44 -26.13 -0.52 10.94
N SER A 45 -26.81 0.57 11.29
CA SER A 45 -26.25 1.75 11.98
C SER A 45 -25.47 1.42 13.26
N GLU A 46 -25.75 0.28 13.87
CA GLU A 46 -25.07 -0.24 15.05
C GLU A 46 -23.68 -0.82 14.77
N VAL A 47 -23.50 -1.52 13.64
CA VAL A 47 -22.19 -2.06 13.22
C VAL A 47 -21.24 -0.93 12.80
N ALA A 48 -21.76 0.07 12.10
CA ALA A 48 -20.98 1.24 11.68
C ALA A 48 -20.43 2.04 12.86
N ARG A 49 -21.16 2.11 13.98
CA ARG A 49 -20.71 2.80 15.21
C ARG A 49 -19.59 2.06 15.95
N GLN A 50 -19.41 0.77 15.69
CA GLN A 50 -18.44 -0.10 16.38
C GLN A 50 -17.18 -0.38 15.56
N MET A 51 -17.14 0.11 14.32
CA MET A 51 -16.00 -0.01 13.42
C MET A 51 -15.11 1.22 13.52
N HIS A 52 -13.83 1.01 13.82
CA HIS A 52 -12.81 2.05 13.84
C HIS A 52 -11.85 1.84 12.66
N VAL A 53 -11.66 2.90 11.87
CA VAL A 53 -10.66 2.95 10.78
C VAL A 53 -9.45 3.71 11.30
N ILE A 54 -8.28 3.10 11.26
CA ILE A 54 -7.04 3.68 11.76
C ILE A 54 -6.00 3.60 10.63
N GLY A 55 -5.50 4.74 10.18
CA GLY A 55 -4.40 4.79 9.22
C GLY A 55 -3.04 4.68 9.90
N ASN A 56 -2.04 4.14 9.19
CA ASN A 56 -0.62 4.21 9.57
C ASN A 56 -0.33 3.71 11.01
N GLN A 57 -1.04 2.67 11.45
CA GLN A 57 -0.82 2.10 12.77
C GLN A 57 0.32 1.09 12.74
N THR A 58 1.35 1.31 13.56
CA THR A 58 2.36 0.29 13.78
C THR A 58 1.84 -0.82 14.70
N VAL A 59 1.96 -2.06 14.24
CA VAL A 59 1.77 -3.27 15.03
C VAL A 59 3.14 -3.93 15.18
N GLY A 60 3.60 -4.17 16.42
CA GLY A 60 4.94 -4.71 16.67
C GLY A 60 5.00 -5.73 17.80
N ALA A 61 4.22 -5.54 18.86
CA ALA A 61 4.19 -6.47 19.99
C ALA A 61 3.19 -7.63 19.83
N ALA A 62 2.50 -7.72 18.67
CA ALA A 62 1.40 -8.68 18.47
C ALA A 62 1.75 -9.85 17.54
N PHE A 63 2.97 -9.88 16.98
CA PHE A 63 3.41 -10.97 16.12
C PHE A 63 4.01 -12.12 16.93
N THR A 64 3.67 -13.35 16.58
CA THR A 64 3.98 -14.58 17.33
C THR A 64 4.49 -15.68 16.38
N GLY A 65 5.04 -16.75 16.95
CA GLY A 65 5.52 -17.90 16.18
C GLY A 65 6.69 -17.54 15.26
N ALA A 66 6.65 -17.98 14.00
CA ALA A 66 7.72 -17.72 13.02
C ALA A 66 7.93 -16.23 12.72
N TYR A 67 7.01 -15.37 13.12
CA TYR A 67 7.04 -13.93 12.90
C TYR A 67 7.31 -13.13 14.19
N GLU A 68 7.63 -13.79 15.31
CA GLU A 68 7.92 -13.14 16.58
C GLU A 68 9.03 -12.07 16.44
N GLY A 69 8.82 -10.91 17.06
CA GLY A 69 9.74 -9.77 16.96
C GLY A 69 9.63 -8.95 15.66
N SER A 70 8.81 -9.38 14.70
CA SER A 70 8.51 -8.59 13.50
C SER A 70 7.80 -7.29 13.86
N ARG A 71 7.92 -6.28 12.98
CA ARG A 71 7.21 -5.01 13.12
C ARG A 71 6.75 -4.53 11.76
N LYS A 72 5.48 -4.14 11.66
CA LYS A 72 4.91 -3.61 10.41
C LYS A 72 3.91 -2.50 10.69
N GLU A 73 3.83 -1.55 9.78
CA GLU A 73 2.87 -0.47 9.78
C GLU A 73 1.79 -0.79 8.75
N SER A 74 0.53 -0.79 9.17
CA SER A 74 -0.60 -0.99 8.27
C SER A 74 -0.94 0.32 7.58
N HIS A 75 -1.24 0.28 6.28
CA HIS A 75 -1.78 1.45 5.58
C HIS A 75 -3.16 1.82 6.15
N VAL A 76 -4.04 0.84 6.28
CA VAL A 76 -5.34 0.98 6.95
C VAL A 76 -5.61 -0.24 7.82
N LEU A 77 -6.12 0.00 9.01
CA LEU A 77 -6.53 -1.02 9.96
C LEU A 77 -7.98 -0.79 10.37
N PHE A 78 -8.81 -1.82 10.19
CA PHE A 78 -10.18 -1.85 10.69
C PHE A 78 -10.22 -2.62 12.00
N LYS A 79 -10.73 -2.01 13.06
CA LYS A 79 -11.01 -2.69 14.32
C LYS A 79 -12.49 -2.70 14.60
N TYR A 80 -13.03 -3.86 14.91
CA TYR A 80 -14.39 -4.01 15.42
C TYR A 80 -14.36 -4.27 16.92
N LYS A 81 -15.08 -3.44 17.70
CA LYS A 81 -15.25 -3.64 19.13
C LYS A 81 -16.63 -4.26 19.40
N GLY A 82 -16.65 -5.50 19.88
CA GLY A 82 -17.88 -6.18 20.30
C GLY A 82 -18.52 -5.52 21.53
N GLN A 83 -19.78 -5.85 21.79
CA GLN A 83 -20.53 -5.36 22.95
C GLN A 83 -19.91 -5.78 24.29
N ASP A 84 -19.15 -6.87 24.30
CA ASP A 84 -18.38 -7.41 25.43
C ASP A 84 -16.99 -6.75 25.60
N HIS A 85 -16.70 -5.69 24.83
CA HIS A 85 -15.39 -5.04 24.73
C HIS A 85 -14.27 -5.90 24.14
N ASN A 86 -14.55 -7.12 23.67
CA ASN A 86 -13.57 -7.92 22.95
C ASN A 86 -13.44 -7.39 21.51
N VAL A 87 -12.19 -7.16 21.09
CA VAL A 87 -11.89 -6.78 19.70
C VAL A 87 -11.94 -8.05 18.87
N LEU A 88 -13.04 -8.27 18.15
CA LEU A 88 -13.35 -9.61 17.62
C LEU A 88 -12.87 -9.84 16.19
N TYR A 89 -12.62 -8.78 15.41
CA TYR A 89 -12.18 -8.90 14.02
C TYR A 89 -11.34 -7.69 13.61
N THR A 90 -10.07 -7.93 13.26
CA THR A 90 -9.20 -6.91 12.67
C THR A 90 -8.99 -7.22 11.19
N ALA A 91 -9.25 -6.25 10.32
CA ALA A 91 -8.90 -6.33 8.90
C ALA A 91 -7.81 -5.30 8.57
N VAL A 92 -6.86 -5.67 7.73
CA VAL A 92 -5.81 -4.76 7.25
C VAL A 92 -6.02 -4.48 5.78
N VAL A 93 -5.75 -3.26 5.33
CA VAL A 93 -5.50 -2.97 3.92
C VAL A 93 -4.00 -2.79 3.74
N GLU A 94 -3.44 -3.57 2.82
CA GLU A 94 -2.05 -3.47 2.40
C GLU A 94 -2.05 -2.94 0.96
N ILE A 95 -1.32 -1.85 0.71
CA ILE A 95 -1.24 -1.22 -0.60
C ILE A 95 0.21 -1.29 -1.06
N GLY A 96 0.47 -1.94 -2.20
CA GLY A 96 1.79 -2.04 -2.80
C GLY A 96 1.90 -1.25 -4.09
N PHE A 97 2.99 -0.52 -4.27
CA PHE A 97 3.29 0.27 -5.48
C PHE A 97 4.55 -0.27 -6.17
N ALA A 98 5.67 -0.24 -5.46
CA ALA A 98 6.98 -0.64 -5.99
C ALA A 98 7.32 -2.09 -5.67
N GLU A 99 6.65 -2.66 -4.67
CA GLU A 99 6.80 -4.01 -4.17
C GLU A 99 6.41 -5.03 -5.23
N THR A 100 7.12 -6.16 -5.29
CA THR A 100 6.66 -7.29 -6.10
C THR A 100 5.42 -7.92 -5.47
N TYR A 101 4.68 -8.70 -6.26
CA TYR A 101 3.53 -9.41 -5.74
C TYR A 101 3.91 -10.38 -4.61
N GLU A 102 5.05 -11.06 -4.73
CA GLU A 102 5.56 -12.00 -3.71
C GLU A 102 5.89 -11.29 -2.40
N GLU A 103 6.48 -10.09 -2.45
CA GLU A 103 6.73 -9.26 -1.28
C GLU A 103 5.41 -8.92 -0.57
N LEU A 104 4.37 -8.57 -1.32
CA LEU A 104 3.05 -8.28 -0.78
C LEU A 104 2.34 -9.52 -0.22
N ILE A 105 2.54 -10.70 -0.82
CA ILE A 105 2.03 -11.95 -0.24
C ILE A 105 2.74 -12.28 1.07
N ASN A 106 4.04 -12.01 1.19
CA ASN A 106 4.74 -12.17 2.47
C ASN A 106 4.18 -11.20 3.53
N ASP A 107 3.82 -9.99 3.15
CA ASP A 107 3.17 -9.03 4.03
C ASP A 107 1.77 -9.51 4.48
N VAL A 108 0.97 -10.06 3.56
CA VAL A 108 -0.32 -10.68 3.88
C VAL A 108 -0.14 -11.83 4.87
N LYS A 109 0.83 -12.72 4.63
CA LYS A 109 1.14 -13.85 5.50
C LYS A 109 1.60 -13.38 6.88
N LEU A 110 2.50 -12.40 6.94
CA LEU A 110 2.94 -11.79 8.19
C LEU A 110 1.73 -11.28 9.00
N TRP A 111 0.80 -10.57 8.36
CA TRP A 111 -0.38 -10.05 9.03
C TRP A 111 -1.30 -11.15 9.55
N ILE A 112 -1.64 -12.12 8.70
CA ILE A 112 -2.56 -13.20 9.06
C ILE A 112 -1.83 -14.20 9.96
N GLU A 113 -0.84 -14.91 9.48
CA GLU A 113 -0.19 -16.00 10.21
C GLU A 113 0.59 -15.52 11.43
N GLY A 114 1.15 -14.31 11.37
CA GLY A 114 1.93 -13.76 12.47
C GLY A 114 1.12 -13.23 13.64
N THR A 115 -0.13 -12.79 13.43
CA THR A 115 -1.00 -12.31 14.52
C THR A 115 -2.10 -13.32 14.83
N ARG A 116 -2.83 -13.17 15.95
CA ARG A 116 -4.06 -13.95 16.21
C ARG A 116 -5.33 -13.19 15.80
N ASP A 117 -5.27 -11.86 15.84
CA ASP A 117 -6.45 -11.00 15.78
C ASP A 117 -6.82 -10.56 14.37
N ILE A 118 -5.84 -10.55 13.44
CA ILE A 118 -6.10 -10.22 12.04
C ILE A 118 -6.64 -11.46 11.35
N ARG A 119 -7.83 -11.34 10.78
CA ARG A 119 -8.49 -12.45 10.07
C ARG A 119 -8.63 -12.21 8.57
N THR A 120 -8.49 -10.95 8.16
CA THR A 120 -8.66 -10.53 6.76
C THR A 120 -7.60 -9.52 6.40
N VAL A 121 -7.01 -9.67 5.22
CA VAL A 121 -6.18 -8.64 4.58
C VAL A 121 -6.76 -8.36 3.20
N ILE A 122 -7.02 -7.08 2.93
CA ILE A 122 -7.35 -6.60 1.60
C ILE A 122 -6.04 -6.13 0.97
N LEU A 123 -5.54 -6.88 0.01
CA LEU A 123 -4.34 -6.53 -0.73
C LEU A 123 -4.74 -5.72 -1.96
N ILE A 124 -4.15 -4.54 -2.10
CA ILE A 124 -4.27 -3.68 -3.28
C ILE A 124 -2.87 -3.56 -3.88
N LYS A 125 -2.70 -3.98 -5.13
CA LYS A 125 -1.46 -3.78 -5.88
C LYS A 125 -1.72 -2.77 -6.97
N VAL A 126 -0.93 -1.71 -6.96
CA VAL A 126 -0.84 -0.71 -8.02
C VAL A 126 0.36 -1.07 -8.89
N GLU A 127 0.11 -1.21 -10.18
CA GLU A 127 1.11 -1.43 -11.21
C GLU A 127 1.13 -0.22 -12.13
N GLU A 128 2.34 0.18 -12.53
CA GLU A 128 2.55 1.29 -13.44
C GLU A 128 3.32 0.77 -14.65
N ASN A 129 2.84 1.08 -15.84
CA ASN A 129 3.45 0.68 -17.10
C ASN A 129 3.63 1.89 -18.04
N PRO A 130 4.86 2.30 -18.36
CA PRO A 130 6.12 1.79 -17.81
C PRO A 130 6.26 2.18 -16.33
N ARG A 131 6.99 1.37 -15.55
CA ARG A 131 7.30 1.69 -14.14
C ARG A 131 7.92 3.08 -14.04
N TYR A 132 7.53 3.85 -13.02
CA TYR A 132 8.05 5.20 -12.82
C TYR A 132 9.57 5.26 -12.97
N TYR A 133 9.99 6.15 -13.84
CA TYR A 133 11.36 6.57 -13.98
C TYR A 133 11.36 8.08 -14.11
N SER A 134 12.13 8.77 -13.26
CA SER A 134 12.20 10.23 -13.30
C SER A 134 12.63 10.69 -14.70
N PRO A 135 11.78 11.43 -15.44
CA PRO A 135 12.08 11.81 -16.83
C PRO A 135 13.29 12.72 -16.94
N THR A 136 13.63 13.39 -15.84
CA THR A 136 14.75 14.33 -15.73
C THR A 136 16.05 13.68 -15.29
N SER A 137 16.04 12.43 -14.84
CA SER A 137 17.23 11.76 -14.29
C SER A 137 18.40 11.58 -15.25
N LYS A 138 18.17 11.72 -16.56
CA LYS A 138 19.21 11.68 -17.61
C LYS A 138 19.52 13.05 -18.21
N LEU A 139 18.89 14.10 -17.69
CA LEU A 139 19.07 15.46 -18.18
C LEU A 139 20.10 16.19 -17.32
N GLU A 140 20.87 17.07 -17.96
CA GLU A 140 21.76 17.99 -17.26
C GLU A 140 20.94 19.09 -16.59
N ASP A 141 21.44 19.64 -15.48
CA ASP A 141 20.71 20.62 -14.65
C ASP A 141 20.17 21.82 -15.45
N ASP A 142 20.93 22.30 -16.43
CA ASP A 142 20.49 23.44 -17.25
C ASP A 142 19.33 23.06 -18.18
N LYS A 143 19.32 21.83 -18.71
CA LYS A 143 18.17 21.30 -19.46
C LYS A 143 16.96 21.06 -18.56
N VAL A 144 17.17 20.74 -17.28
CA VAL A 144 16.08 20.62 -16.30
C VAL A 144 15.45 21.98 -16.02
N LYS A 145 16.25 23.05 -15.92
CA LYS A 145 15.75 24.43 -15.77
C LYS A 145 14.98 24.88 -17.01
N ASP A 146 15.47 24.54 -18.21
CA ASP A 146 14.83 24.89 -19.48
C ASP A 146 13.44 24.26 -19.66
N LEU A 147 13.16 23.17 -18.96
CA LEU A 147 11.83 22.54 -18.95
C LEU A 147 10.77 23.38 -18.23
N GLY A 148 11.17 24.48 -17.57
CA GLY A 148 10.25 25.42 -16.94
C GLY A 148 9.44 24.77 -15.82
N PHE A 149 10.01 23.79 -15.11
CA PHE A 149 9.38 23.30 -13.88
C PHE A 149 9.26 24.46 -12.92
N LEU A 150 8.03 24.80 -12.59
CA LEU A 150 7.76 25.87 -11.64
C LEU A 150 8.24 25.45 -10.25
N ASP A 151 8.61 26.43 -9.42
CA ASP A 151 8.85 26.21 -8.00
C ASP A 151 7.68 25.45 -7.36
N ARG A 152 7.90 24.79 -6.22
CA ARG A 152 6.96 23.84 -5.59
C ARG A 152 5.47 24.27 -5.49
N GLY A 153 5.16 25.56 -5.62
CA GLY A 153 3.79 26.11 -5.65
C GLY A 153 3.19 26.45 -7.03
N GLY A 154 3.88 26.19 -8.14
CA GLY A 154 3.42 26.60 -9.48
C GLY A 154 2.77 25.50 -10.32
N LEU A 155 2.84 24.23 -9.91
CA LEU A 155 2.17 23.14 -10.64
C LEU A 155 0.66 23.37 -10.63
N ASN A 156 0.09 23.71 -11.79
CA ASN A 156 -1.33 23.83 -12.01
C ASN A 156 -1.85 22.54 -12.66
N THR A 157 -3.05 22.09 -12.29
CA THR A 157 -3.72 20.94 -12.91
C THR A 157 -3.86 21.07 -14.43
N SER A 158 -3.92 22.30 -14.96
CA SER A 158 -3.94 22.57 -16.41
C SER A 158 -2.65 22.17 -17.14
N MET A 159 -1.54 21.97 -16.42
CA MET A 159 -0.26 21.52 -16.98
C MET A 159 -0.16 19.99 -17.07
N VAL A 160 -1.09 19.28 -16.41
CA VAL A 160 -1.16 17.82 -16.44
C VAL A 160 -2.09 17.41 -17.57
N SER A 161 -1.61 16.58 -18.49
CA SER A 161 -2.42 16.00 -19.56
C SER A 161 -2.16 14.51 -19.70
N LEU A 162 -3.10 13.80 -20.31
CA LEU A 162 -2.85 12.44 -20.77
C LEU A 162 -2.04 12.50 -22.07
N LYS A 163 -1.07 11.60 -22.21
CA LYS A 163 -0.28 11.46 -23.44
C LYS A 163 -1.18 11.15 -24.65
N ASP A 164 -2.21 10.34 -24.45
CA ASP A 164 -3.28 10.10 -25.40
C ASP A 164 -4.62 10.53 -24.78
N PRO A 165 -5.25 11.63 -25.25
CA PRO A 165 -6.53 12.09 -24.74
C PRO A 165 -7.68 11.09 -24.89
N ASN A 166 -7.56 10.10 -25.78
CA ASN A 166 -8.58 9.07 -25.97
C ASN A 166 -8.41 7.88 -25.01
N ASN A 167 -7.27 7.80 -24.31
CA ASN A 167 -7.03 6.81 -23.28
C ASN A 167 -7.08 7.48 -21.91
N SER A 168 -8.25 7.44 -21.25
CA SER A 168 -8.44 7.97 -19.89
C SER A 168 -7.54 7.35 -18.83
N PHE A 169 -6.89 6.21 -19.15
CA PHE A 169 -5.94 5.47 -18.31
C PHE A 169 -4.50 5.59 -18.78
N GLY A 170 -4.26 6.36 -19.85
CA GLY A 170 -2.94 6.50 -20.44
C GLY A 170 -1.96 7.26 -19.55
N PRO A 171 -0.67 7.26 -19.93
CA PRO A 171 0.37 7.94 -19.16
C PRO A 171 0.08 9.43 -18.98
N LEU A 172 0.34 9.96 -17.77
CA LEU A 172 0.26 11.39 -17.47
C LEU A 172 1.55 12.09 -17.84
N GLN A 173 1.44 13.26 -18.46
CA GLN A 173 2.55 14.09 -18.85
C GLN A 173 2.42 15.53 -18.34
N ILE A 174 3.57 16.13 -18.06
CA ILE A 174 3.75 17.55 -17.73
C ILE A 174 4.92 18.04 -18.58
N ASN A 175 4.73 19.14 -19.30
CA ASN A 175 5.73 19.71 -20.21
C ASN A 175 6.28 18.67 -21.22
N ASN A 176 5.39 17.87 -21.81
CA ASN A 176 5.70 16.79 -22.76
C ASN A 176 6.58 15.65 -22.22
N LEU A 177 6.77 15.57 -20.90
CA LEU A 177 7.48 14.50 -20.23
C LEU A 177 6.48 13.59 -19.51
N VAL A 178 6.62 12.28 -19.68
CA VAL A 178 5.74 11.30 -19.02
C VAL A 178 6.17 11.13 -17.58
N TRP A 179 5.34 11.59 -16.64
CA TRP A 179 5.63 11.52 -15.20
C TRP A 179 5.03 10.29 -14.54
N VAL A 180 3.93 9.78 -15.08
CA VAL A 180 3.26 8.58 -14.57
C VAL A 180 2.88 7.73 -15.76
N GLY A 181 3.26 6.45 -15.74
CA GLY A 181 2.80 5.46 -16.72
C GLY A 181 1.30 5.19 -16.64
N GLU A 182 0.81 4.28 -17.47
CA GLU A 182 -0.52 3.72 -17.32
C GLU A 182 -0.64 2.97 -15.99
N ILE A 183 -1.68 3.25 -15.22
CA ILE A 183 -1.90 2.67 -13.90
C ILE A 183 -2.92 1.54 -13.98
N GLY A 184 -2.48 0.33 -13.65
CA GLY A 184 -3.32 -0.81 -13.36
C GLY A 184 -3.44 -1.02 -11.86
N VAL A 185 -4.61 -1.42 -11.39
CA VAL A 185 -4.81 -1.80 -9.98
C VAL A 185 -5.45 -3.16 -9.93
N PHE A 186 -4.97 -4.04 -9.06
CA PHE A 186 -5.73 -5.22 -8.68
C PHE A 186 -5.94 -5.32 -7.19
N LEU A 187 -7.05 -5.97 -6.82
CA LEU A 187 -7.46 -6.21 -5.46
C LEU A 187 -7.64 -7.70 -5.22
N GLU A 188 -7.18 -8.15 -4.06
CA GLU A 188 -7.40 -9.50 -3.53
C GLU A 188 -7.83 -9.45 -2.07
N ILE A 189 -8.69 -10.38 -1.68
CA ILE A 189 -9.07 -10.57 -0.29
C ILE A 189 -8.40 -11.85 0.18
N TRP A 190 -7.63 -11.75 1.26
CA TRP A 190 -6.99 -12.87 1.91
C TRP A 190 -7.59 -13.07 3.29
N LYS A 191 -7.89 -14.32 3.64
CA LYS A 191 -8.48 -14.68 4.92
C LYS A 191 -7.65 -15.73 5.64
N ARG A 192 -7.74 -15.69 6.97
CA ARG A 192 -7.26 -16.77 7.82
C ARG A 192 -8.11 -18.02 7.63
N ASP A 193 -7.47 -19.14 7.32
CA ASP A 193 -8.09 -20.45 7.41
C ASP A 193 -8.36 -20.82 8.88
N THR A 194 -9.59 -21.22 9.18
CA THR A 194 -10.02 -21.49 10.58
C THR A 194 -9.43 -22.77 11.16
N MET A 195 -8.93 -23.69 10.34
CA MET A 195 -8.39 -24.98 10.77
C MET A 195 -6.91 -24.89 11.09
N ASN A 196 -6.11 -24.26 10.22
CA ASN A 196 -4.66 -24.23 10.35
C ASN A 196 -4.07 -22.83 10.56
N GLY A 197 -4.87 -21.77 10.46
CA GLY A 197 -4.44 -20.40 10.68
C GLY A 197 -3.68 -19.77 9.52
N GLU A 198 -3.54 -20.47 8.39
CA GLU A 198 -2.80 -20.02 7.20
C GLU A 198 -3.54 -18.92 6.44
N ALA A 199 -2.79 -18.08 5.72
CA ALA A 199 -3.36 -17.12 4.79
C ALA A 199 -3.84 -17.80 3.50
N LYS A 200 -5.13 -17.65 3.18
CA LYS A 200 -5.72 -18.14 1.93
C LYS A 200 -6.39 -17.01 1.16
N GLN A 201 -6.07 -16.90 -0.13
CA GLN A 201 -6.79 -16.02 -1.04
C GLN A 201 -8.24 -16.47 -1.14
N GLN A 202 -9.17 -15.53 -1.02
CA GLN A 202 -10.59 -15.76 -1.19
C GLN A 202 -11.10 -15.05 -2.44
N GLY A 203 -11.76 -15.83 -3.30
CA GLY A 203 -12.39 -15.32 -4.52
C GLY A 203 -11.37 -15.05 -5.63
N THR A 204 -11.85 -14.36 -6.66
CA THR A 204 -11.05 -14.00 -7.83
C THR A 204 -10.42 -12.62 -7.65
N ARG A 205 -9.21 -12.45 -8.20
CA ARG A 205 -8.57 -11.13 -8.34
C ARG A 205 -9.47 -10.20 -9.16
N SER A 206 -9.79 -9.04 -8.60
CA SER A 206 -10.46 -7.96 -9.34
C SER A 206 -9.40 -7.04 -9.93
N VAL A 207 -9.42 -6.85 -11.25
CA VAL A 207 -8.51 -5.94 -11.95
C VAL A 207 -9.30 -4.74 -12.41
N SER A 208 -8.79 -3.54 -12.14
CA SER A 208 -9.33 -2.27 -12.60
C SER A 208 -8.21 -1.42 -13.16
N CYS A 209 -8.36 -0.97 -14.40
CA CYS A 209 -7.57 0.15 -14.90
C CYS A 209 -8.32 1.40 -14.45
N THR A 210 -7.77 2.12 -13.47
CA THR A 210 -8.39 3.37 -12.99
C THR A 210 -7.29 4.37 -12.69
N SER A 211 -7.40 5.55 -13.30
CA SER A 211 -6.50 6.67 -13.05
C SER A 211 -6.81 7.24 -11.68
N PHE A 212 -6.04 6.82 -10.67
CA PHE A 212 -6.07 7.47 -9.36
C PHE A 212 -5.23 8.74 -9.43
N LEU A 213 -5.88 9.89 -9.60
CA LEU A 213 -5.25 11.19 -9.34
C LEU A 213 -5.17 11.40 -7.82
N LEU A 214 -4.08 10.94 -7.19
CA LEU A 214 -3.70 11.36 -5.84
C LEU A 214 -2.71 12.52 -5.94
N PHE A 215 -3.22 13.73 -6.15
CA PHE A 215 -2.51 14.96 -5.79
C PHE A 215 -3.18 15.55 -4.55
N SER A 216 -2.72 15.16 -3.35
CA SER A 216 -3.04 15.92 -2.13
C SER A 216 -1.96 16.99 -1.93
N TYR A 217 -2.21 18.18 -2.45
CA TYR A 217 -1.50 19.38 -2.00
C TYR A 217 -2.18 19.89 -0.72
N ASN A 218 -1.47 19.82 0.40
CA ASN A 218 -1.84 20.62 1.58
C ASN A 218 -1.41 22.07 1.32
N VAL A 219 -2.40 22.93 1.20
CA VAL A 219 -2.24 24.39 1.30
C VAL A 219 -1.90 24.71 2.75
N TYR A 220 -0.72 25.26 2.99
CA TYR A 220 -0.43 26.11 4.15
C TYR A 220 0.01 27.46 3.63
#